data_AF-A0A0D2KDJ6-F1
#
_entry.id   AF-A0A0D2KDJ6-F1
#
_cell.length_a   1.000
_cell.length_b   1.000
_cell.length_c   1.000
_cell.angle_alpha   90.00
_cell.angle_beta   90.00
_cell.angle_gamma   90.00
#
_symmetry.space_group_name_H-M   'P 1'
#
loop_
_entity.id
_entity.type
_entity.pdbx_description
1 polymer ?
#
loop_
_entity_poly.entity_id
_entity_poly.type
_entity_poly.pdbx_seq_one_letter_code
_entity_poly.pdbx_strand_id
1 'polypeptide(L)'
;MLVGSTWPSGVSARNLAHWSQMFHTANGILMYDFGQNCSESWTQQPFQESCNQAKYGFDTPLQYDLRKVSAPAALFEGTDDLMATQPDSKVLQATWNSTVLFKKIYPKVAHMDFVWARRPVMKQDIINTLWGAADKVV
;
A
#
# COMPACT_ATOMS: atom_id res chain seq x y z
N MET A 1 18.59 19.54 -5.18
CA MET A 1 18.64 18.07 -5.11
C MET A 1 17.94 17.52 -6.34
N LEU A 2 18.63 16.73 -7.17
CA LEU A 2 18.04 16.12 -8.37
C LEU A 2 17.35 14.83 -7.94
N VAL A 3 16.04 14.71 -8.14
CA VAL A 3 15.25 13.53 -7.72
C VAL A 3 15.86 12.21 -8.24
N GLY A 4 16.35 12.20 -9.50
CA GLY A 4 16.97 11.02 -10.11
C GLY A 4 18.32 10.59 -9.51
N SER A 5 18.94 11.41 -8.65
CA SER A 5 20.17 11.00 -7.93
C SER A 5 19.89 10.17 -6.68
N THR A 6 18.65 10.17 -6.19
CA THR A 6 18.23 9.47 -4.96
C THR A 6 17.09 8.49 -5.19
N TRP A 7 16.49 8.48 -6.38
CA TRP A 7 15.37 7.62 -6.74
C TRP A 7 15.65 6.89 -8.07
N PRO A 8 15.42 5.57 -8.16
CA PRO A 8 14.87 4.69 -7.12
C PRO A 8 15.90 4.33 -6.03
N SER A 9 15.45 4.14 -4.79
CA SER A 9 16.30 3.76 -3.64
C SER A 9 16.52 2.25 -3.50
N GLY A 10 16.19 1.47 -4.54
CA GLY A 10 16.29 0.00 -4.56
C GLY A 10 15.18 -0.71 -3.77
N VAL A 11 14.72 -1.85 -4.29
CA VAL A 11 13.80 -2.80 -3.62
C VAL A 11 14.19 -4.23 -4.02
N SER A 12 13.75 -5.24 -3.26
CA SER A 12 14.02 -6.64 -3.61
C SER A 12 13.20 -7.11 -4.82
N ALA A 13 13.71 -8.08 -5.57
CA ALA A 13 12.96 -8.70 -6.66
C ALA A 13 11.65 -9.36 -6.16
N ARG A 14 11.66 -9.93 -4.94
CA ARG A 14 10.47 -10.50 -4.29
C ARG A 14 9.37 -9.44 -4.09
N ASN A 15 9.73 -8.21 -3.73
CA ASN A 15 8.77 -7.11 -3.59
C ASN A 15 8.08 -6.79 -4.94
N LEU A 16 8.84 -6.70 -6.03
CA LEU A 16 8.28 -6.46 -7.36
C LEU A 16 7.41 -7.64 -7.85
N ALA A 17 7.82 -8.87 -7.56
CA ALA A 17 7.02 -10.06 -7.85
C ALA A 17 5.70 -10.06 -7.07
N HIS A 18 5.70 -9.61 -5.81
CA HIS A 18 4.48 -9.49 -5.00
C HIS A 18 3.49 -8.49 -5.60
N TRP A 19 3.96 -7.33 -6.07
CA TRP A 19 3.12 -6.36 -6.78
C TRP A 19 2.48 -6.97 -8.04
N SER A 20 3.22 -7.78 -8.79
CA SER A 20 2.67 -8.52 -9.94
C SER A 20 1.61 -9.54 -9.51
N GLN A 21 1.86 -10.31 -8.43
CA GLN A 21 0.86 -11.24 -7.89
C GLN A 21 -0.44 -10.52 -7.55
N MET A 22 -0.37 -9.40 -6.82
CA MET A 22 -1.53 -8.58 -6.46
C MET A 22 -2.30 -8.07 -7.67
N PHE A 23 -1.58 -7.64 -8.72
CA PHE A 23 -2.21 -7.17 -9.96
C PHE A 23 -2.98 -8.29 -10.68
N HIS A 24 -2.54 -9.54 -10.59
CA HIS A 24 -3.13 -10.67 -11.31
C HIS A 24 -4.20 -11.46 -10.53
N THR A 25 -4.18 -11.48 -9.20
CA THR A 25 -5.05 -12.39 -8.42
C THR A 25 -6.47 -11.89 -8.21
N ALA A 26 -6.79 -10.60 -8.44
CA ALA A 26 -8.12 -9.98 -8.24
C ALA A 26 -8.79 -10.23 -6.87
N ASN A 27 -8.10 -10.86 -5.91
CA ASN A 27 -8.63 -11.37 -4.64
C ASN A 27 -8.24 -10.48 -3.45
N GLY A 28 -8.18 -9.18 -3.68
CA GLY A 28 -7.81 -8.19 -2.67
C GLY A 28 -6.32 -8.22 -2.29
N ILE A 29 -6.01 -7.73 -1.08
CA ILE A 29 -4.63 -7.59 -0.60
C ILE A 29 -4.21 -8.88 0.11
N LEU A 30 -3.41 -9.68 -0.58
CA LEU A 30 -2.91 -10.97 -0.11
C LEU A 30 -1.45 -10.88 0.34
N MET A 31 -1.04 -11.79 1.23
CA MET A 31 0.37 -12.06 1.50
C MET A 31 1.08 -12.60 0.25
N TYR A 32 2.42 -12.60 0.25
CA TYR A 32 3.20 -13.10 -0.89
C TYR A 32 2.93 -14.58 -1.14
N ASP A 33 2.70 -14.95 -2.39
CA ASP A 33 2.49 -16.33 -2.80
C ASP A 33 3.86 -16.98 -3.11
N PHE A 34 4.25 -17.94 -2.27
CA PHE A 34 5.46 -18.75 -2.46
C PHE A 34 5.25 -19.95 -3.39
N GLY A 35 4.02 -20.15 -3.89
CA GLY A 35 3.61 -21.35 -4.60
C GLY A 35 3.31 -22.52 -3.65
N GLN A 36 2.93 -23.65 -4.23
CA GLN A 36 2.55 -24.86 -3.47
C GLN A 36 3.62 -25.95 -3.47
N ASN A 37 4.68 -25.79 -4.27
CA ASN A 37 5.70 -26.82 -4.40
C ASN A 37 6.72 -26.73 -3.25
N CYS A 38 6.45 -27.46 -2.17
CA CYS A 38 7.34 -27.53 -1.02
C CYS A 38 8.57 -28.39 -1.33
N SER A 39 9.67 -27.75 -1.75
CA SER A 39 10.98 -28.40 -1.79
C SER A 39 11.60 -28.45 -0.40
N GLU A 40 11.99 -29.63 0.06
CA GLU A 40 12.80 -29.82 1.26
C GLU A 40 14.22 -29.30 1.00
N SER A 41 14.49 -28.05 1.34
CA SER A 41 15.87 -27.58 1.41
C SER A 41 16.47 -27.98 2.76
N TRP A 42 17.42 -28.93 2.73
CA TRP A 42 18.12 -29.44 3.91
C TRP A 42 19.13 -28.47 4.55
N THR A 43 19.23 -27.23 4.05
CA THR A 43 20.21 -26.25 4.53
C THR A 43 19.53 -24.97 4.98
N GLN A 44 19.26 -24.74 6.27
CA GLN A 44 18.62 -23.50 6.72
C GLN A 44 19.45 -22.26 6.32
N GLN A 45 19.02 -21.56 5.26
CA GLN A 45 19.53 -20.27 4.84
C GLN A 45 18.39 -19.25 4.82
N PRO A 46 18.68 -17.95 4.95
CA PRO A 46 17.69 -16.90 4.70
C PRO A 46 17.07 -17.07 3.31
N PHE A 47 15.77 -16.79 3.17
CA PHE A 47 14.99 -16.85 1.90
C PHE A 47 14.67 -18.24 1.33
N GLN A 48 14.68 -19.30 2.14
CA GLN A 48 14.36 -20.67 1.69
C GLN A 48 12.89 -21.09 1.82
N GLU A 49 11.97 -20.13 1.91
CA GLU A 49 10.56 -20.48 1.97
C GLU A 49 10.15 -21.09 0.63
N SER A 50 9.93 -22.40 0.63
CA SER A 50 9.71 -23.17 -0.59
C SER A 50 8.28 -23.04 -1.13
N CYS A 51 7.31 -22.84 -0.24
CA CYS A 51 5.89 -22.86 -0.54
C CYS A 51 5.07 -22.18 0.57
N ASN A 52 3.79 -21.92 0.28
CA ASN A 52 2.83 -21.34 1.22
C ASN A 52 2.63 -22.23 2.45
N GLN A 53 2.56 -23.56 2.29
CA GLN A 53 2.38 -24.48 3.41
C GLN A 53 3.53 -24.37 4.42
N ALA A 54 4.77 -24.27 3.94
CA ALA A 54 5.93 -24.10 4.81
C ALA A 54 5.98 -22.71 5.49
N LYS A 55 5.49 -21.67 4.80
CA LYS A 55 5.50 -20.29 5.31
C LYS A 55 4.35 -19.99 6.27
N TYR A 56 3.14 -20.40 5.91
CA TYR A 56 1.88 -19.99 6.52
C TYR A 56 1.12 -21.16 7.17
N GLY A 57 1.48 -22.40 6.87
CA GLY A 57 0.71 -23.59 7.29
C GLY A 57 -0.51 -23.89 6.42
N PHE A 58 -0.70 -23.15 5.32
CA PHE A 58 -1.79 -23.32 4.35
C PHE A 58 -1.26 -23.19 2.93
N ASP A 59 -1.88 -23.88 1.97
CA ASP A 59 -1.49 -23.85 0.55
C ASP A 59 -1.80 -22.54 -0.18
N THR A 60 -2.65 -21.70 0.40
CA THR A 60 -3.03 -20.39 -0.15
C THR A 60 -2.51 -19.25 0.71
N PRO A 61 -2.06 -18.13 0.09
CA PRO A 61 -1.64 -16.97 0.85
C PRO A 61 -2.83 -16.36 1.59
N LEU A 62 -2.59 -15.93 2.82
CA LEU A 62 -3.61 -15.28 3.65
C LEU A 62 -3.96 -13.89 3.13
N GLN A 63 -5.21 -13.48 3.31
CA GLN A 63 -5.67 -12.12 3.02
C GLN A 63 -5.44 -11.21 4.23
N TYR A 64 -5.00 -9.97 3.98
CA TYR A 64 -4.95 -8.96 5.02
C TYR A 64 -6.37 -8.50 5.38
N ASP A 65 -6.74 -8.65 6.65
CA ASP A 65 -8.03 -8.21 7.15
C ASP A 65 -8.04 -6.68 7.36
N LEU A 66 -8.51 -5.95 6.34
CA LEU A 66 -8.58 -4.48 6.37
C LEU A 66 -9.51 -3.94 7.46
N ARG A 67 -10.44 -4.74 7.98
CA ARG A 67 -11.30 -4.35 9.12
C ARG A 67 -10.48 -4.15 10.40
N LYS A 68 -9.26 -4.70 10.47
CA LYS A 68 -8.33 -4.43 11.58
C LYS A 68 -7.67 -3.07 11.48
N VAL A 69 -7.74 -2.41 10.32
CA VAL A 69 -7.30 -1.01 10.15
C VAL A 69 -8.42 -0.11 10.65
N SER A 70 -8.25 0.39 11.88
CA SER A 70 -9.24 1.22 12.58
C SER A 70 -8.73 2.62 12.92
N ALA A 71 -7.45 2.90 12.68
CA ALA A 71 -6.87 4.23 12.91
C ALA A 71 -7.63 5.28 12.09
N PRO A 72 -7.94 6.46 12.65
CA PRO A 72 -8.52 7.55 11.88
C PRO A 72 -7.64 7.89 10.67
N ALA A 73 -8.26 8.08 9.51
CA ALA A 73 -7.56 8.26 8.25
C ALA A 73 -7.92 9.58 7.58
N ALA A 74 -6.99 10.13 6.82
CA ALA A 74 -7.22 11.24 5.90
C ALA A 74 -6.78 10.82 4.50
N LEU A 75 -7.63 11.08 3.50
CA LEU A 75 -7.46 10.61 2.13
C LEU A 75 -7.22 11.79 1.20
N PHE A 76 -6.05 11.79 0.55
CA PHE A 76 -5.66 12.75 -0.46
C PHE A 76 -5.49 11.97 -1.77
N GLU A 77 -6.43 12.15 -2.69
CA GLU A 77 -6.51 11.36 -3.92
C GLU A 77 -6.25 12.24 -5.15
N GLY A 78 -5.61 11.72 -6.19
CA GLY A 78 -5.35 12.46 -7.43
C GLY A 78 -6.21 11.94 -8.59
N THR A 79 -6.62 12.82 -9.52
CA THR A 79 -7.36 12.35 -10.72
C THR A 79 -6.48 11.61 -11.71
N ASP A 80 -5.18 11.88 -11.71
CA ASP A 80 -4.22 11.37 -12.69
C ASP A 80 -3.28 10.34 -12.02
N ASP A 81 -3.64 9.85 -10.83
CA ASP A 81 -2.89 8.82 -10.11
C ASP A 81 -3.20 7.43 -10.71
N LEU A 82 -2.20 6.85 -11.37
CA LEU A 82 -2.27 5.54 -12.01
C LEU A 82 -1.87 4.38 -11.08
N MET A 83 -1.34 4.68 -9.89
CA MET A 83 -0.89 3.66 -8.92
C MET A 83 -1.89 3.49 -7.77
N ALA A 84 -2.44 4.59 -7.27
CA ALA A 84 -3.47 4.63 -6.23
C ALA A 84 -4.77 5.19 -6.81
N THR A 85 -5.42 4.40 -7.67
CA THR A 85 -6.59 4.85 -8.42
C THR A 85 -7.81 5.09 -7.51
N GLN A 86 -8.71 5.98 -7.92
CA GLN A 86 -9.96 6.23 -7.19
C GLN A 86 -10.84 4.97 -7.04
N PRO A 87 -10.99 4.09 -8.06
CA PRO A 87 -11.65 2.80 -7.89
C PRO A 87 -11.05 1.95 -6.76
N ASP A 88 -9.72 1.80 -6.72
CA ASP A 88 -9.05 1.01 -5.68
C ASP A 88 -9.23 1.63 -4.30
N SER A 89 -9.11 2.96 -4.20
CA SER A 89 -9.36 3.70 -2.95
C SER A 89 -10.80 3.52 -2.47
N LYS A 90 -11.78 3.45 -3.38
CA LYS A 90 -13.18 3.19 -3.03
C LYS A 90 -13.37 1.78 -2.47
N VAL A 91 -12.67 0.78 -3.02
CA VAL A 91 -12.68 -0.60 -2.49
C VAL A 91 -12.03 -0.65 -1.10
N LEU A 92 -10.90 0.03 -0.91
CA LEU A 92 -10.26 0.17 0.42
C LEU A 92 -11.23 0.78 1.43
N GLN A 93 -11.87 1.90 1.07
CA GLN A 93 -12.81 2.61 1.94
C GLN A 93 -14.03 1.77 2.33
N ALA A 94 -14.47 0.87 1.45
CA ALA A 94 -15.59 -0.02 1.71
C ALA A 94 -15.23 -1.22 2.61
N THR A 95 -13.95 -1.51 2.82
CA THR A 95 -13.48 -2.75 3.48
C THR A 95 -12.80 -2.53 4.82
N TRP A 96 -12.21 -1.35 5.05
CA TRP A 96 -11.57 -1.03 6.32
C TRP A 96 -12.56 -0.49 7.39
N ASN A 97 -12.10 -0.39 8.64
CA ASN A 97 -12.89 0.19 9.74
C ASN A 97 -12.43 1.60 10.15
N SER A 98 -11.57 2.23 9.34
CA SER A 98 -11.07 3.57 9.62
C SER A 98 -12.16 4.63 9.47
N THR A 99 -12.19 5.55 10.44
CA THR A 99 -13.00 6.78 10.30
C THR A 99 -12.24 7.78 9.43
N VAL A 100 -12.86 8.22 8.33
CA VAL A 100 -12.26 9.19 7.42
C VAL A 100 -12.52 10.61 7.92
N LEU A 101 -11.48 11.28 8.41
CA LEU A 101 -11.54 12.64 8.96
C LEU A 101 -11.50 13.72 7.88
N PHE A 102 -10.84 13.42 6.77
CA PHE A 102 -10.70 14.31 5.63
C PHE A 102 -10.63 13.47 4.35
N LYS A 103 -11.30 13.92 3.29
CA LYS A 103 -11.16 13.35 1.96
C LYS A 103 -11.23 14.46 0.93
N LYS A 104 -10.26 14.49 0.02
CA LYS A 104 -10.29 15.38 -1.13
C LYS A 104 -9.61 14.75 -2.35
N ILE A 105 -10.25 14.95 -3.50
CA ILE A 105 -9.74 14.53 -4.80
C ILE A 105 -9.19 15.77 -5.51
N TYR A 106 -7.93 15.72 -5.91
CA TYR A 106 -7.22 16.83 -6.54
C TYR A 106 -7.12 16.62 -8.05
N PRO A 107 -7.62 17.57 -8.87
CA PRO A 107 -7.52 17.47 -10.31
C PRO A 107 -6.07 17.67 -10.79
N LYS A 108 -5.67 16.93 -11.83
CA LYS A 108 -4.34 17.01 -12.45
C LYS A 108 -3.19 16.72 -11.48
N VAL A 109 -3.43 15.81 -10.55
CA VAL A 109 -2.44 15.34 -9.57
C VAL A 109 -2.21 13.87 -9.84
N ALA A 110 -0.95 13.52 -10.13
CA ALA A 110 -0.47 12.16 -10.31
C ALA A 110 0.24 11.64 -9.04
N HIS A 111 0.59 10.35 -9.03
CA HIS A 111 1.13 9.67 -7.85
C HIS A 111 2.32 10.38 -7.20
N MET A 112 3.29 10.82 -8.02
CA MET A 112 4.50 11.45 -7.51
C MET A 112 4.32 12.93 -7.16
N ASP A 113 3.21 13.57 -7.53
CA ASP A 113 2.96 14.98 -7.19
C ASP A 113 2.76 15.17 -5.68
N PHE A 114 2.28 14.14 -4.97
CA PHE A 114 2.17 14.16 -3.51
C PHE A 114 3.52 14.28 -2.80
N VAL A 115 4.62 13.94 -3.47
CA VAL A 115 5.97 13.98 -2.88
C VAL A 115 6.84 15.07 -3.54
N TRP A 116 6.75 15.26 -4.86
CA TRP A 116 7.71 16.06 -5.64
C TRP A 116 7.13 17.30 -6.30
N ALA A 117 5.82 17.56 -6.21
CA ALA A 117 5.25 18.76 -6.80
C ALA A 117 5.93 20.00 -6.21
N ARG A 118 6.45 20.89 -7.09
CA ARG A 118 7.08 22.15 -6.67
C ARG A 118 6.10 23.08 -5.96
N ARG A 119 4.81 22.96 -6.28
CA ARG A 119 3.70 23.70 -5.68
C ARG A 119 2.55 22.73 -5.40
N PRO A 120 2.66 21.93 -4.34
CA PRO A 120 1.66 20.91 -4.04
C PRO A 120 0.35 21.59 -3.61
N VAL A 121 -0.72 21.39 -4.37
CA VAL A 121 -2.05 21.97 -4.12
C VAL A 121 -2.69 21.45 -2.82
N MET A 122 -2.24 20.28 -2.35
CA MET A 122 -2.68 19.61 -1.13
C MET A 122 -1.97 20.11 0.13
N LYS A 123 -0.92 20.93 0.01
CA LYS A 123 -0.07 21.34 1.16
C LYS A 123 -0.87 21.92 2.33
N GLN A 124 -1.74 22.89 2.06
CA GLN A 124 -2.49 23.56 3.11
C GLN A 124 -3.53 22.63 3.74
N ASP A 125 -4.16 21.76 2.94
CA ASP A 125 -5.13 20.78 3.43
C ASP A 125 -4.46 19.77 4.36
N ILE A 126 -3.24 19.32 4.06
CA ILE A 126 -2.45 18.43 4.95
C ILE A 126 -2.16 19.13 6.29
N ILE A 127 -1.67 20.37 6.25
CA ILE A 127 -1.39 21.16 7.47
C ILE A 127 -2.66 21.32 8.31
N ASN A 128 -3.76 21.73 7.70
CA ASN A 128 -5.04 21.92 8.39
C ASN A 128 -5.58 20.61 8.98
N THR A 129 -5.40 19.48 8.27
CA THR A 129 -5.82 18.16 8.75
C THR A 129 -5.04 17.75 9.98
N LEU A 130 -3.72 17.97 9.98
CA LEU A 130 -2.86 17.66 11.13
C LEU A 130 -3.19 18.53 12.35
N TRP A 131 -3.34 19.85 12.16
CA TRP A 131 -3.69 20.76 13.25
C TRP A 131 -5.11 20.51 13.79
N GLY A 132 -6.10 20.32 12.90
CA GLY A 132 -7.48 20.05 13.31
C GLY A 132 -7.68 18.67 13.98
N ALA A 133 -6.74 17.75 13.78
CA ALA A 133 -6.71 16.49 14.50
C ALA A 133 -5.99 16.60 15.86
N ALA A 134 -5.04 17.51 16.02
CA ALA A 134 -4.28 17.68 17.27
C ALA A 134 -5.18 18.00 18.47
N ASP A 135 -6.24 18.80 18.26
CA ASP A 135 -7.18 19.19 19.31
C ASP A 135 -8.18 18.08 19.70
N LYS A 136 -8.22 16.95 18.97
CA LYS A 136 -9.18 15.85 19.15
C LYS A 136 -8.59 14.60 19.80
N VAL A 137 -7.31 14.62 20.18
CA VAL A 137 -6.57 13.48 20.75
C VAL A 137 -6.19 13.75 22.24
N VAL A 138 -6.94 14.61 22.92
CA VAL A 138 -6.87 14.79 24.38
C VAL A 138 -8.03 14.06 25.06
#